data_AF-W4K123-F1
#
_entry.id   AF-W4K123-F1
#
_cell.length_a   1.000
_cell.length_b   1.000
_cell.length_c   1.000
_cell.angle_alpha   90.00
_cell.angle_beta   90.00
_cell.angle_gamma   90.00
#
_symmetry.space_group_name_H-M   'P 1'
#
loop_
_entity.id
_entity.type
_entity.pdbx_description
1 polymer ?
#
loop_
_entity_poly.entity_id
_entity_poly.type
_entity_poly.pdbx_seq_one_letter_code
_entity_poly.pdbx_strand_id
1 'polypeptide(L)'
;MSVIVPPPPPPGLNYIAAIRPSLNFILVLTPLGAVLVPVILTLFFFSTPETRRHPVFIFNILACCSGICEAAINAALETKQIIYPNQPVSPSLLTAVIAFATISPVFIDSILLFRLLAFFPLRITPKRTLLAILLLPVLIKCGRFIAIVLYLNSFTHTSGRLPSVLLAAQSTWPHNRYIMTEWSLQMADNLCVFYFLSGFWQF
;
A
#
# COMPACT_ATOMS: atom_id res chain seq x y z
N MET A 1 -7.69 -16.57 38.03
CA MET A 1 -8.28 -15.23 37.81
C MET A 1 -9.39 -15.37 36.78
N SER A 2 -10.65 -15.26 37.22
CA SER A 2 -11.81 -15.23 36.31
C SER A 2 -11.82 -13.90 35.56
N VAL A 3 -11.64 -13.95 34.24
CA VAL A 3 -11.74 -12.76 33.38
C VAL A 3 -13.19 -12.27 33.44
N ILE A 4 -13.42 -11.12 34.07
CA ILE A 4 -14.73 -10.47 34.10
C ILE A 4 -15.00 -9.96 32.69
N VAL A 5 -15.83 -10.69 31.94
CA VAL A 5 -16.31 -10.23 30.64
C VAL A 5 -17.45 -9.25 30.90
N PRO A 6 -17.37 -8.00 30.41
CA PRO A 6 -18.43 -7.03 30.63
C PRO A 6 -19.73 -7.50 29.95
N PRO A 7 -20.89 -7.20 30.53
CA PRO A 7 -22.18 -7.64 30.01
C PRO A 7 -22.43 -7.01 28.64
N PRO A 8 -22.91 -7.77 27.64
CA PRO A 8 -23.05 -7.29 26.27
C PRO A 8 -23.85 -5.98 26.25
N PRO A 9 -23.42 -5.00 25.43
CA PRO A 9 -24.06 -3.71 25.38
C PRO A 9 -25.52 -3.84 24.92
N PRO A 10 -26.41 -2.92 25.33
CA PRO A 10 -27.79 -2.91 24.85
C PRO A 10 -27.87 -2.93 23.32
N PRO A 11 -28.95 -3.45 22.74
CA PRO A 11 -29.15 -3.43 21.30
C PRO A 11 -28.96 -2.02 20.72
N GLY A 12 -28.13 -1.88 19.70
CA GLY A 12 -27.77 -0.59 19.08
C GLY A 12 -26.57 0.12 19.72
N LEU A 13 -26.00 -0.41 20.81
CA LEU A 13 -24.75 0.08 21.41
C LEU A 13 -23.62 -0.93 21.21
N ASN A 14 -22.38 -0.43 21.18
CA ASN A 14 -21.17 -1.24 21.14
C ASN A 14 -20.08 -0.59 21.99
N TYR A 15 -19.12 -1.36 22.47
CA TYR A 15 -18.00 -0.79 23.24
C TYR A 15 -17.12 0.06 22.33
N ILE A 16 -16.75 1.25 22.82
CA ILE A 16 -15.83 2.15 22.12
C ILE A 16 -14.51 1.45 21.79
N ALA A 17 -14.04 0.54 22.66
CA ALA A 17 -12.83 -0.24 22.43
C ALA A 17 -12.91 -1.13 21.19
N ALA A 18 -14.10 -1.60 20.81
CA ALA A 18 -14.32 -2.40 19.60
C ALA A 18 -14.43 -1.53 18.33
N ILE A 19 -15.01 -0.33 18.43
CA ILE A 19 -15.24 0.56 17.28
C ILE A 19 -14.01 1.40 16.93
N ARG A 20 -13.28 1.88 17.95
CA ARG A 20 -12.22 2.89 17.80
C ARG A 20 -11.17 2.54 16.73
N PRO A 21 -10.64 1.30 16.66
CA PRO A 21 -9.60 1.00 15.68
C PRO A 21 -10.12 1.07 14.23
N SER A 22 -11.27 0.48 13.95
CA SER A 22 -11.94 0.54 12.64
C SER A 22 -12.25 1.98 12.23
N LEU A 23 -12.74 2.78 13.18
CA LEU A 23 -13.01 4.19 12.97
C LEU A 23 -11.74 4.98 12.65
N ASN A 24 -10.63 4.71 13.35
CA ASN A 24 -9.33 5.35 13.05
C ASN A 24 -8.86 5.04 11.62
N PHE A 25 -9.00 3.79 11.16
CA PHE A 25 -8.65 3.42 9.79
C PHE A 25 -9.50 4.19 8.77
N ILE A 26 -10.81 4.31 8.98
CA ILE A 26 -11.70 5.10 8.11
C ILE A 26 -11.27 6.57 8.10
N LEU A 27 -11.07 7.16 9.28
CA LEU A 27 -10.73 8.58 9.41
C LEU A 27 -9.35 8.94 8.83
N VAL A 28 -8.44 7.97 8.69
CA VAL A 28 -7.12 8.19 8.08
C VAL A 28 -7.13 7.84 6.59
N LEU A 29 -7.56 6.63 6.21
CA LEU A 29 -7.45 6.15 4.83
C LEU A 29 -8.44 6.83 3.90
N THR A 30 -9.67 7.12 4.35
CA THR A 30 -10.70 7.71 3.47
C THR A 30 -10.31 9.11 3.01
N PRO A 31 -9.87 10.05 3.88
CA PRO A 31 -9.40 11.35 3.42
C PRO A 31 -8.17 11.26 2.53
N LEU A 32 -7.21 10.39 2.85
CA LEU A 32 -6.02 10.19 2.02
C LEU A 32 -6.37 9.69 0.61
N GLY A 33 -7.30 8.74 0.50
CA GLY A 33 -7.84 8.30 -0.78
C GLY A 33 -8.61 9.40 -1.52
N ALA A 34 -9.43 10.17 -0.80
CA ALA A 34 -10.22 11.26 -1.40
C ALA A 34 -9.34 12.36 -2.00
N VAL A 35 -8.18 12.65 -1.39
CA VAL A 35 -7.18 13.62 -1.91
C VAL A 35 -6.60 13.19 -3.26
N LEU A 36 -6.66 11.90 -3.63
CA LEU A 36 -6.20 11.46 -4.96
C LEU A 36 -7.14 11.91 -6.10
N VAL A 37 -8.41 12.23 -5.79
CA VAL A 37 -9.35 12.75 -6.79
C VAL A 37 -8.90 14.11 -7.36
N PRO A 38 -8.65 15.15 -6.54
CA PRO A 38 -8.12 16.39 -7.06
C PRO A 38 -6.74 16.20 -7.71
N VAL A 39 -5.89 15.27 -7.22
CA VAL A 39 -4.61 14.96 -7.89
C VAL A 39 -4.83 14.46 -9.32
N ILE A 40 -5.80 13.57 -9.56
CA ILE A 40 -6.15 13.12 -10.91
C ILE A 40 -6.61 14.32 -11.77
N LEU A 41 -7.49 15.18 -11.23
CA LEU A 41 -7.97 16.35 -11.96
C LEU A 41 -6.83 17.31 -12.31
N THR A 42 -5.93 17.57 -11.37
CA THR A 42 -4.71 18.37 -11.56
C THR A 42 -3.82 17.75 -12.64
N LEU A 43 -3.60 16.45 -12.62
CA LEU A 43 -2.83 15.75 -13.65
C LEU A 43 -3.48 15.95 -15.03
N PHE A 44 -4.79 15.78 -15.18
CA PHE A 44 -5.46 15.98 -16.47
C PHE A 44 -5.44 17.45 -16.93
N PHE A 45 -5.61 18.38 -16.01
CA PHE A 45 -5.64 19.82 -16.29
C PHE A 45 -4.29 20.33 -16.80
N PHE A 46 -3.18 19.93 -16.16
CA PHE A 46 -1.83 20.36 -16.53
C PHE A 46 -1.18 19.51 -17.65
N SER A 47 -1.79 18.39 -18.05
CA SER A 47 -1.22 17.50 -19.07
C SER A 47 -1.71 17.83 -20.48
N THR A 48 -0.77 17.93 -21.42
CA THR A 48 -1.05 18.08 -22.85
C THR A 48 -1.42 16.75 -23.51
N PRO A 49 -2.03 16.75 -24.70
CA PRO A 49 -2.36 15.51 -25.43
C PRO A 49 -1.14 14.59 -25.67
N GLU A 50 0.04 15.17 -25.83
CA GLU A 50 1.30 14.47 -26.03
C GLU A 50 1.76 13.81 -24.72
N THR A 51 1.69 14.53 -23.59
CA THR A 51 2.14 13.97 -22.31
C THR A 51 1.23 12.86 -21.80
N ARG A 52 -0.05 12.88 -22.15
CA ARG A 52 -1.03 11.83 -21.80
C ARG A 52 -0.71 10.47 -22.40
N ARG A 53 0.08 10.41 -23.47
CA ARG A 53 0.50 9.15 -24.12
C ARG A 53 1.75 8.55 -23.49
N HIS A 54 2.44 9.28 -22.61
CA HIS A 54 3.61 8.73 -21.94
C HIS A 54 3.21 7.66 -20.90
N PRO A 55 3.93 6.53 -20.83
CA PRO A 55 3.67 5.47 -19.85
C PRO A 55 3.59 5.99 -18.41
N VAL A 56 4.42 6.97 -18.06
CA VAL A 56 4.45 7.61 -16.74
C VAL A 56 3.09 8.24 -16.38
N PHE A 57 2.43 8.91 -17.33
CA PHE A 57 1.12 9.51 -17.09
C PHE A 57 0.06 8.44 -16.82
N ILE A 58 0.03 7.39 -17.65
CA ILE A 58 -0.92 6.28 -17.51
C ILE A 58 -0.72 5.60 -16.16
N PHE A 59 0.52 5.29 -15.77
CA PHE A 59 0.78 4.65 -14.49
C PHE A 59 0.42 5.56 -13.29
N ASN A 60 0.61 6.88 -13.39
CA ASN A 60 0.19 7.79 -12.33
C ASN A 60 -1.33 7.78 -12.12
N ILE A 61 -2.10 7.75 -13.19
CA ILE A 61 -3.56 7.64 -13.10
C ILE A 61 -3.94 6.30 -12.48
N LEU A 62 -3.34 5.19 -12.93
CA LEU A 62 -3.59 3.87 -12.35
C LEU A 62 -3.23 3.81 -10.86
N ALA A 63 -2.13 4.43 -10.44
CA ALA A 63 -1.72 4.54 -9.03
C ALA A 63 -2.74 5.30 -8.18
N CYS A 64 -3.26 6.42 -8.71
CA CYS A 64 -4.29 7.17 -8.01
C CYS A 64 -5.59 6.36 -7.92
N CYS A 65 -6.00 5.70 -9.00
CA CYS A 65 -7.16 4.82 -9.02
C CYS A 65 -7.01 3.66 -8.03
N SER A 66 -5.84 3.00 -7.96
CA SER A 66 -5.61 1.92 -7.00
C SER A 66 -5.72 2.41 -5.56
N GLY A 67 -5.16 3.58 -5.24
CA GLY A 67 -5.27 4.16 -3.89
C GLY A 67 -6.70 4.54 -3.51
N ILE A 68 -7.50 5.05 -4.46
CA ILE A 68 -8.93 5.33 -4.25
C ILE A 68 -9.70 4.02 -4.01
N CYS A 69 -9.47 2.99 -4.83
CA CYS A 69 -10.09 1.69 -4.67
C CYS A 69 -9.74 1.07 -3.31
N GLU A 70 -8.47 1.13 -2.91
CA GLU A 70 -8.01 0.63 -1.61
C GLU A 70 -8.69 1.36 -0.45
N ALA A 71 -8.75 2.69 -0.49
CA ALA A 71 -9.41 3.48 0.55
C ALA A 71 -10.91 3.18 0.64
N ALA A 72 -11.60 3.03 -0.50
CA ALA A 72 -13.02 2.71 -0.55
C ALA A 72 -13.32 1.31 -0.01
N ILE A 73 -12.51 0.30 -0.40
CA ILE A 73 -12.68 -1.07 0.06
C ILE A 73 -12.43 -1.17 1.57
N ASN A 74 -11.36 -0.53 2.08
CA ASN A 74 -11.09 -0.49 3.51
C ASN A 74 -12.22 0.21 4.27
N ALA A 75 -12.70 1.36 3.79
CA ALA A 75 -13.82 2.05 4.43
C ALA A 75 -15.09 1.19 4.50
N ALA A 76 -15.41 0.47 3.43
CA ALA A 76 -16.54 -0.44 3.39
C ALA A 76 -16.39 -1.63 4.35
N LEU A 77 -15.21 -2.25 4.42
CA LEU A 77 -14.93 -3.36 5.33
C LEU A 77 -14.98 -2.93 6.79
N GLU A 78 -14.32 -1.83 7.14
CA GLU A 78 -14.31 -1.32 8.51
C GLU A 78 -15.72 -0.87 8.95
N THR A 79 -16.49 -0.23 8.05
CA THR A 79 -17.90 0.11 8.31
C THR A 79 -18.74 -1.15 8.55
N LYS A 80 -18.55 -2.19 7.73
CA LYS A 80 -19.24 -3.48 7.90
C LYS A 80 -18.89 -4.11 9.25
N GLN A 81 -17.63 -4.05 9.68
CA GLN A 81 -17.21 -4.57 10.98
C GLN A 81 -17.85 -3.80 12.16
N ILE A 82 -18.06 -2.50 12.03
CA ILE A 82 -18.75 -1.69 13.03
C ILE A 82 -20.24 -2.04 13.10
N ILE A 83 -20.92 -2.15 11.95
CA ILE A 83 -22.37 -2.39 11.88
C ILE A 83 -22.73 -3.84 12.18
N TYR A 84 -21.93 -4.81 11.71
CA TYR A 84 -22.18 -6.25 11.82
C TYR A 84 -21.00 -6.98 12.48
N PRO A 85 -20.70 -6.72 13.76
CA PRO A 85 -19.51 -7.25 14.45
C PRO A 85 -19.49 -8.78 14.56
N ASN A 86 -20.66 -9.41 14.52
CA ASN A 86 -20.79 -10.87 14.62
C ASN A 86 -20.70 -11.58 13.26
N GLN A 87 -20.61 -10.83 12.15
CA GLN A 87 -20.47 -11.40 10.82
C GLN A 87 -18.99 -11.36 10.42
N PRO A 88 -18.30 -12.52 10.40
CA PRO A 88 -16.89 -12.57 10.01
C PRO A 88 -16.72 -12.15 8.55
N VAL A 89 -15.59 -11.50 8.26
CA VAL A 89 -15.18 -11.25 6.87
C VAL A 89 -14.77 -12.56 6.22
N SER A 90 -15.09 -12.76 4.94
CA SER A 90 -14.63 -13.95 4.25
C SER A 90 -13.10 -13.95 4.15
N PRO A 91 -12.42 -15.07 4.48
CA PRO A 91 -10.96 -15.19 4.38
C PRO A 91 -10.38 -14.82 3.02
N SER A 92 -11.11 -15.16 1.95
CA SER A 92 -10.73 -14.84 0.57
C SER A 92 -10.74 -13.34 0.29
N LEU A 93 -11.78 -12.64 0.76
CA LEU A 93 -11.87 -11.18 0.62
C LEU A 93 -10.78 -10.49 1.44
N LEU A 94 -10.57 -10.93 2.68
CA LEU A 94 -9.52 -10.40 3.54
C LEU A 94 -8.13 -10.56 2.89
N THR A 95 -7.84 -11.75 2.36
CA THR A 95 -6.58 -12.03 1.66
C THR A 95 -6.45 -11.16 0.41
N ALA A 96 -7.52 -11.02 -0.38
CA ALA A 96 -7.50 -10.20 -1.59
C ALA A 96 -7.23 -8.73 -1.29
N VAL A 97 -7.83 -8.18 -0.23
CA VAL A 97 -7.61 -6.78 0.17
C VAL A 97 -6.19 -6.55 0.66
N ILE A 98 -5.65 -7.46 1.47
CA ILE A 98 -4.27 -7.36 1.97
C ILE A 98 -3.27 -7.56 0.83
N ALA A 99 -3.53 -8.48 -0.09
CA ALA A 99 -2.72 -8.64 -1.29
C ALA A 99 -2.75 -7.36 -2.13
N PHE A 100 -3.91 -6.77 -2.36
CA PHE A 100 -4.05 -5.53 -3.11
C PHE A 100 -3.29 -4.37 -2.45
N ALA A 101 -3.42 -4.20 -1.13
CA ALA A 101 -2.75 -3.16 -0.36
C ALA A 101 -1.21 -3.30 -0.33
N THR A 102 -0.70 -4.54 -0.31
CA THR A 102 0.76 -4.79 -0.26
C THR A 102 1.41 -4.80 -1.64
N ILE A 103 0.70 -5.25 -2.67
CA ILE A 103 1.21 -5.35 -4.03
C ILE A 103 1.16 -3.98 -4.74
N SER A 104 0.12 -3.17 -4.49
CA SER A 104 -0.03 -1.88 -5.16
C SER A 104 1.19 -0.95 -5.01
N PRO A 105 1.77 -0.76 -3.81
CA PRO A 105 2.98 0.05 -3.64
C PRO A 105 4.16 -0.39 -4.51
N VAL A 106 4.37 -1.69 -4.73
CA VAL A 106 5.47 -2.18 -5.58
C VAL A 106 5.32 -1.73 -7.03
N PHE A 107 4.09 -1.73 -7.54
CA PHE A 107 3.79 -1.23 -8.87
C PHE A 107 3.91 0.30 -8.95
N ILE A 108 3.42 1.01 -7.93
CA ILE A 108 3.51 2.48 -7.85
C ILE A 108 4.97 2.94 -7.79
N ASP A 109 5.79 2.29 -6.97
CA ASP A 109 7.22 2.62 -6.84
C ASP A 109 7.99 2.30 -8.12
N SER A 110 7.44 1.48 -9.03
CA SER A 110 8.04 1.22 -10.35
C SER A 110 7.85 2.41 -11.29
N ILE A 111 6.88 3.28 -11.04
CA ILE A 111 6.69 4.54 -11.78
C ILE A 111 7.90 5.46 -11.58
N LEU A 112 8.43 5.53 -10.36
CA LEU A 112 9.63 6.32 -10.06
C LEU A 112 10.83 5.86 -10.89
N LEU A 113 10.98 4.56 -11.08
CA LEU A 113 12.03 3.99 -11.93
C LEU A 113 11.84 4.37 -13.40
N PHE A 114 10.60 4.32 -13.91
CA PHE A 114 10.30 4.78 -15.27
C PHE A 114 10.55 6.28 -15.45
N ARG A 115 10.24 7.09 -14.44
CA ARG A 115 10.57 8.53 -14.45
C ARG A 115 12.07 8.73 -14.49
N LEU A 116 12.83 8.01 -13.68
CA LEU A 116 14.29 8.07 -13.67
C LEU A 116 14.86 7.72 -15.06
N LEU A 117 14.37 6.66 -15.70
CA LEU A 117 14.75 6.28 -17.06
C LEU A 117 14.42 7.34 -18.12
N ALA A 118 13.33 8.09 -17.94
CA ALA A 118 12.99 9.19 -18.85
C ALA A 118 14.00 10.35 -18.74
N PHE A 119 14.56 10.60 -17.55
CA PHE A 119 15.59 11.63 -17.32
C PHE A 119 17.01 11.15 -17.66
N PHE A 120 17.30 9.84 -17.57
CA PHE A 120 18.58 9.23 -17.94
C PHE A 120 18.45 8.50 -19.29
N PRO A 121 18.54 9.21 -20.43
CA PRO A 121 18.41 8.58 -21.74
C PRO A 121 19.51 7.54 -21.93
N LEU A 122 19.09 6.30 -22.20
CA LEU A 122 19.91 5.11 -22.42
C LEU A 122 21.05 5.29 -23.46
N ARG A 123 20.95 6.33 -24.29
CA ARG A 123 21.91 6.64 -25.35
C ARG A 123 23.08 7.51 -24.92
N ILE A 124 22.94 8.30 -23.85
CA ILE A 124 23.94 9.32 -23.46
C ILE A 124 24.71 8.88 -22.21
N THR A 125 24.07 8.15 -21.30
CA THR A 125 24.67 7.73 -20.04
C THR A 125 25.63 6.53 -20.24
N PRO A 126 26.83 6.54 -19.63
CA PRO A 126 27.74 5.39 -19.66
C PRO A 126 27.05 4.12 -19.15
N LYS A 127 27.17 3.02 -19.91
CA LYS A 127 26.49 1.74 -19.60
C LYS A 127 26.75 1.24 -18.17
N ARG A 128 27.95 1.50 -17.62
CA ARG A 128 28.30 1.12 -16.23
C ARG A 128 27.52 1.92 -15.19
N THR A 129 27.38 3.23 -15.37
CA THR A 129 26.60 4.10 -14.49
C THR A 129 25.12 3.79 -14.59
N LEU A 130 24.62 3.58 -15.80
CA LEU A 130 23.23 3.16 -16.04
C LEU A 130 22.93 1.80 -15.39
N LEU A 131 23.84 0.83 -15.52
CA LEU A 131 23.70 -0.47 -14.88
C LEU A 131 23.68 -0.32 -13.35
N ALA A 132 24.55 0.49 -12.76
CA ALA A 132 24.55 0.72 -11.31
C ALA A 132 23.26 1.39 -10.81
N ILE A 133 22.73 2.37 -11.57
CA ILE A 133 21.49 3.09 -11.25
C ILE A 133 20.26 2.17 -11.33
N LEU A 134 20.22 1.22 -12.26
CA LEU A 134 19.06 0.34 -12.46
C LEU A 134 19.13 -0.96 -11.67
N LEU A 135 20.33 -1.53 -11.51
CA LEU A 135 20.50 -2.83 -10.88
C LEU A 135 20.04 -2.80 -9.43
N LEU A 136 20.40 -1.75 -8.68
CA LEU A 136 20.06 -1.65 -7.27
C LEU A 136 18.53 -1.55 -7.03
N PRO A 137 17.79 -0.62 -7.67
CA PRO A 137 16.32 -0.58 -7.57
C PRO A 137 15.63 -1.86 -8.05
N VAL A 138 16.13 -2.50 -9.12
CA VAL A 138 15.56 -3.76 -9.62
C VAL A 138 15.73 -4.87 -8.60
N LEU A 139 16.92 -5.00 -7.99
CA LEU A 139 17.17 -6.00 -6.94
C LEU A 139 16.29 -5.76 -5.71
N ILE A 140 16.14 -4.50 -5.28
CA ILE A 140 15.26 -4.14 -4.16
C ILE A 140 13.80 -4.52 -4.48
N LYS A 141 13.31 -4.22 -5.69
CA LYS A 141 11.95 -4.60 -6.14
C LYS A 141 11.75 -6.11 -6.17
N CYS A 142 12.72 -6.88 -6.67
CA CYS A 142 12.67 -8.34 -6.60
C CYS A 142 12.59 -8.82 -5.14
N GLY A 143 13.39 -8.25 -4.25
CA GLY A 143 13.35 -8.54 -2.81
C GLY A 143 11.99 -8.24 -2.18
N ARG A 144 11.39 -7.09 -2.51
CA ARG A 144 10.04 -6.72 -2.04
C ARG A 144 8.97 -7.67 -2.55
N PHE A 145 9.02 -8.03 -3.84
CA PHE A 145 8.08 -8.99 -4.40
C PHE A 145 8.16 -10.35 -3.71
N ILE A 146 9.37 -10.86 -3.47
CA ILE A 146 9.59 -12.11 -2.73
C ILE A 146 9.05 -12.00 -1.30
N ALA A 147 9.35 -10.89 -0.60
CA ALA A 147 8.88 -10.65 0.76
C ALA A 147 7.34 -10.64 0.83
N ILE A 148 6.65 -10.02 -0.14
CA ILE A 148 5.19 -9.99 -0.22
C ILE A 148 4.62 -11.39 -0.48
N VAL A 149 5.20 -12.15 -1.41
CA VAL A 149 4.73 -13.53 -1.68
C VAL A 149 4.85 -14.40 -0.43
N LEU A 150 5.99 -14.33 0.27
CA LEU A 150 6.20 -15.05 1.52
C LEU A 150 5.26 -14.57 2.63
N TYR A 151 5.02 -13.26 2.71
CA TYR A 151 4.06 -12.67 3.64
C TYR A 151 2.64 -13.18 3.38
N LEU A 152 2.16 -13.12 2.14
CA LEU A 152 0.81 -13.56 1.77
C LEU A 152 0.63 -15.05 2.01
N ASN A 153 1.63 -15.87 1.69
CA ASN A 153 1.61 -17.29 1.99
C ASN A 153 1.53 -17.54 3.51
N SER A 154 2.35 -16.85 4.31
CA SER A 154 2.28 -16.95 5.77
C SER A 154 0.92 -16.48 6.32
N PHE A 155 0.39 -15.40 5.75
CA PHE A 155 -0.88 -14.79 6.15
C PHE A 155 -2.06 -15.73 5.90
N THR A 156 -2.16 -16.37 4.73
CA THR A 156 -3.25 -17.31 4.42
C THR A 156 -3.25 -18.53 5.33
N HIS A 157 -2.08 -18.97 5.79
CA HIS A 157 -1.95 -20.10 6.71
C HIS A 157 -2.22 -19.75 8.17
N THR A 158 -2.06 -18.49 8.58
CA THR A 158 -2.17 -18.06 9.98
C THR A 158 -3.38 -17.14 10.20
N SER A 159 -3.22 -15.86 9.89
CA SER A 159 -4.12 -14.77 10.28
C SER A 159 -5.27 -14.51 9.31
N GLY A 160 -5.19 -15.04 8.09
CA GLY A 160 -6.28 -14.96 7.09
C GLY A 160 -7.56 -15.68 7.52
N ARG A 161 -7.51 -16.47 8.61
CA ARG A 161 -8.65 -17.15 9.22
C ARG A 161 -9.32 -16.36 10.33
N LEU A 162 -8.77 -15.21 10.71
CA LEU A 162 -9.32 -14.37 11.77
C LEU A 162 -10.58 -13.63 11.29
N PRO A 163 -11.56 -13.40 12.19
CA PRO A 163 -12.88 -12.91 11.80
C PRO A 163 -12.91 -11.44 11.37
N SER A 164 -11.88 -10.65 11.75
CA SER A 164 -11.79 -9.22 11.45
C SER A 164 -10.44 -8.84 10.84
N VAL A 165 -10.47 -7.81 9.98
CA VAL A 165 -9.28 -7.21 9.34
C VAL A 165 -8.30 -6.72 10.39
N LEU A 166 -8.81 -6.03 11.42
CA LEU A 166 -8.02 -5.50 12.52
C LEU A 166 -7.28 -6.59 13.30
N LEU A 167 -7.96 -7.68 13.67
CA LEU A 167 -7.32 -8.77 14.42
C LEU A 167 -6.25 -9.45 13.57
N ALA A 168 -6.50 -9.60 12.27
CA ALA A 168 -5.51 -10.12 11.34
C ALA A 168 -4.29 -9.20 11.20
N ALA A 169 -4.51 -7.89 11.14
CA ALA A 169 -3.44 -6.89 11.10
C ALA A 169 -2.62 -6.87 12.40
N GLN A 170 -3.27 -6.77 13.56
CA GLN A 170 -2.62 -6.68 14.87
C GLN A 170 -1.82 -7.94 15.23
N SER A 171 -2.33 -9.12 14.87
CA SER A 171 -1.62 -10.38 15.11
C SER A 171 -0.40 -10.55 14.20
N THR A 172 -0.47 -10.07 12.95
CA THR A 172 0.54 -10.38 11.95
C THR A 172 1.60 -9.30 11.82
N TRP A 173 1.22 -8.03 11.74
CA TRP A 173 2.13 -6.94 11.36
C TRP A 173 3.35 -6.79 12.29
N PRO A 174 3.21 -6.73 13.62
CA PRO A 174 4.36 -6.53 14.50
C PRO A 174 5.32 -7.74 14.58
N HIS A 175 4.85 -8.95 14.27
CA HIS A 175 5.63 -10.19 14.46
C HIS A 175 6.09 -10.85 13.16
N ASN A 176 5.53 -10.44 12.01
CA ASN A 176 5.83 -11.06 10.74
C ASN A 176 7.09 -10.43 10.12
N ARG A 177 8.15 -11.23 10.04
CA ARG A 177 9.46 -10.79 9.50
C ARG A 177 9.37 -10.37 8.03
N TYR A 178 8.46 -10.96 7.26
CA TYR A 178 8.34 -10.70 5.83
C TYR A 178 7.77 -9.31 5.55
N ILE A 179 6.72 -8.87 6.27
CA ILE A 179 6.16 -7.52 6.08
C ILE A 179 7.12 -6.44 6.58
N MET A 180 7.82 -6.67 7.69
CA MET A 180 8.86 -5.76 8.17
C MET A 180 10.02 -5.63 7.18
N THR A 181 10.41 -6.72 6.52
CA THR A 181 11.40 -6.71 5.45
C THR A 181 10.90 -5.90 4.25
N GLU A 182 9.64 -6.07 3.86
CA GLU A 182 9.03 -5.30 2.76
C GLU A 182 9.06 -3.80 3.05
N TRP A 183 8.60 -3.36 4.23
CA TRP A 183 8.62 -1.95 4.62
C TRP A 183 10.04 -1.39 4.72
N SER A 184 11.00 -2.18 5.23
CA SER A 184 12.40 -1.78 5.30
C SER A 184 13.01 -1.61 3.91
N LEU A 185 12.71 -2.52 2.99
CA LEU A 185 13.14 -2.44 1.59
C LEU A 185 12.46 -1.29 0.86
N GLN A 186 11.20 -0.98 1.17
CA GLN A 186 10.50 0.18 0.62
C GLN A 186 11.17 1.49 1.07
N MET A 187 11.51 1.62 2.35
CA MET A 187 12.27 2.76 2.86
C MET A 187 13.64 2.88 2.18
N ALA A 188 14.34 1.76 1.99
CA ALA A 188 15.63 1.74 1.31
C ALA A 188 15.52 2.14 -0.17
N ASP A 189 14.49 1.70 -0.89
CA ASP A 189 14.23 2.09 -2.29
C ASP A 189 14.03 3.61 -2.39
N ASN A 190 13.18 4.17 -1.52
CA ASN A 190 12.90 5.60 -1.48
C ASN A 190 14.14 6.45 -1.15
N LEU A 191 14.97 5.98 -0.21
CA LEU A 191 16.23 6.64 0.14
C LEU A 191 17.25 6.58 -1.00
N CYS A 192 17.36 5.45 -1.71
CA CYS A 192 18.26 5.32 -2.86
C CYS A 192 17.86 6.30 -3.96
N VAL A 193 16.57 6.36 -4.31
CA VAL A 193 16.06 7.29 -5.32
C VAL A 193 16.32 8.75 -4.91
N PHE A 194 16.08 9.09 -3.63
CA PHE A 194 16.38 10.42 -3.11
C PHE A 194 17.87 10.77 -3.23
N TYR A 195 18.77 9.85 -2.86
CA TYR A 195 20.21 10.06 -2.99
C TYR A 195 20.61 10.33 -4.45
N PHE A 196 20.13 9.52 -5.40
CA PHE A 196 20.40 9.74 -6.82
C PHE A 196 19.88 11.08 -7.35
N LEU A 197 18.72 11.53 -6.88
CA LEU A 197 18.19 12.86 -7.24
C LEU A 197 19.00 14.01 -6.62
N SER A 198 19.46 13.85 -5.37
CA SER A 198 20.27 14.86 -4.67
C SER A 198 21.69 15.01 -5.26
N GLY A 199 22.32 13.92 -5.67
CA GLY A 199 23.63 13.95 -6.34
C GLY A 199 23.61 14.66 -7.70
N PHE A 200 22.44 14.80 -8.32
CA PHE A 200 22.26 15.53 -9.58
C PHE A 200 22.20 17.05 -9.38
N TRP A 201 21.68 17.55 -8.25
CA TRP A 201 21.57 18.99 -7.97
C TRP A 201 22.91 19.70 -7.72
N GLN A 202 24.03 18.97 -7.74
CA GLN A 202 25.39 19.52 -7.57
C GLN A 202 26.15 19.72 -8.89
N PHE A 203 25.52 19.47 -10.05
CA PHE A 203 26.05 19.79 -11.38
C PHE A 203 25.09 20.71 -12.13
#